data_AF-A0A8S2PJL3-F1
#
_entry.id   AF-A0A8S2PJL3-F1
#
_cell.length_a   1.000
_cell.length_b   1.000
_cell.length_c   1.000
_cell.angle_alpha   90.00
_cell.angle_beta   90.00
_cell.angle_gamma   90.00
#
_symmetry.space_group_name_H-M   'P 1'
#
loop_
_entity.id
_entity.type
_entity.pdbx_description
1 polymer ?
#
loop_
_entity_poly.entity_id
_entity_poly.type
_entity_poly.pdbx_seq_one_letter_code
_entity_poly.pdbx_strand_id
1 'polypeptide(L)' 'MIILSSDDDLGRLSNSEFWHTDGTFKIAPHLFYQLHTIHGVICGRALPSVYCIIFGKSEEIYGEIFDVVMQHISQRPISI' A
#
# COMPACT_ATOMS: atom_id res chain seq x y z
N MET A 1 5.87 12.06 -2.15
CA MET A 1 5.03 10.88 -2.44
C MET A 1 3.57 11.26 -2.20
N ILE A 2 2.63 10.61 -2.88
CA ILE A 2 1.18 10.76 -2.63
C ILE A 2 0.64 9.40 -2.21
N ILE A 3 -0.10 9.31 -1.10
CA ILE A 3 -0.73 8.09 -0.61
C ILE A 3 -2.25 8.32 -0.58
N LEU A 4 -3.00 7.41 -1.18
CA LEU A 4 -4.45 7.47 -1.31
C LEU A 4 -5.06 6.18 -0.75
N SER A 5 -6.07 6.33 0.10
CA SER A 5 -6.88 5.25 0.64
C SER A 5 -8.21 5.81 1.13
N SER A 6 -9.20 4.94 1.32
CA SER A 6 -10.45 5.27 2.00
C SER A 6 -10.45 4.66 3.41
N ASP A 7 -11.27 5.19 4.32
CA ASP A 7 -11.39 4.63 5.67
C ASP A 7 -11.87 3.16 5.64
N ASP A 8 -12.76 2.82 4.69
CA ASP A 8 -13.23 1.45 4.47
C ASP A 8 -12.10 0.53 4.01
N ASP A 9 -11.23 1.01 3.12
CA ASP A 9 -10.08 0.24 2.63
C ASP A 9 -9.03 0.06 3.71
N LEU A 10 -8.77 1.08 4.53
CA LEU A 10 -7.89 0.97 5.70
C LEU A 10 -8.46 -0.01 6.74
N GLY A 11 -9.78 0.01 6.98
CA GLY A 11 -10.45 -0.96 7.83
C GLY A 11 -10.31 -2.38 7.32
N ARG A 12 -10.49 -2.60 6.01
CA ARG A 12 -10.26 -3.90 5.36
C ARG A 12 -8.81 -4.36 5.47
N LEU A 13 -7.87 -3.46 5.19
CA LEU A 13 -6.45 -3.73 5.24
C LEU A 13 -6.01 -4.07 6.68
N SER A 14 -6.53 -3.34 7.67
CA SER A 14 -6.29 -3.60 9.09
C SER A 14 -6.84 -4.95 9.56
N ASN A 15 -7.89 -5.47 8.94
CA ASN A 15 -8.46 -6.78 9.28
C ASN A 15 -7.80 -7.93 8.49
N SER A 16 -6.85 -7.63 7.62
CA SER A 16 -6.12 -8.62 6.83
C SER A 16 -4.84 -9.04 7.52
N GLU A 17 -4.69 -10.32 7.81
CA GLU A 17 -3.46 -10.89 8.40
C GLU A 17 -2.27 -10.84 7.44
N PHE A 18 -2.54 -10.99 6.14
CA PHE A 18 -1.53 -10.99 5.09
C PHE A 18 -1.74 -9.79 4.19
N TRP A 19 -0.69 -9.02 3.99
CA TRP A 19 -0.67 -7.99 2.97
C TRP A 19 0.10 -8.51 1.77
N HIS A 20 -0.25 -8.00 0.60
CA HIS A 20 0.57 -8.13 -0.59
C HIS A 20 0.87 -6.73 -1.11
N THR A 21 2.02 -6.57 -1.74
CA THR A 21 2.35 -5.31 -2.40
C THR A 21 2.67 -5.57 -3.86
N ASP A 22 2.24 -4.65 -4.72
CA ASP A 22 2.57 -4.68 -6.15
C ASP A 22 2.97 -3.28 -6.62
N GLY A 23 3.95 -3.23 -7.51
CA GLY A 23 4.56 -2.00 -7.96
C GLY A 23 4.65 -1.94 -9.47
N THR A 24 3.85 -1.09 -10.09
CA THR A 24 3.76 -0.96 -11.55
C THR A 24 4.36 0.35 -12.06
N PHE A 25 5.34 0.22 -12.96
CA PHE A 25 6.05 1.36 -13.57
C PHE A 25 5.35 1.89 -14.82
N LYS A 26 4.69 1.01 -15.59
CA LYS A 26 4.15 1.35 -16.91
C LYS A 26 2.99 2.34 -16.87
N ILE A 27 2.24 2.36 -15.77
CA ILE A 27 1.07 3.23 -15.60
C ILE A 27 1.32 4.39 -14.64
N ALA A 28 2.55 4.54 -14.15
CA ALA A 28 2.90 5.68 -13.33
C ALA A 28 2.75 6.99 -14.16
N PRO A 29 2.14 8.05 -13.61
CA PRO A 29 2.07 9.32 -14.32
C PRO A 29 3.48 9.84 -14.58
N HIS A 30 3.67 10.59 -15.67
CA HIS A 30 5.00 10.95 -16.21
C HIS A 30 5.99 11.57 -15.20
N LEU A 31 5.48 12.25 -14.17
CA LEU A 31 6.30 12.90 -13.13
C LEU A 31 6.74 11.95 -12.00
N PHE A 32 6.23 10.72 -11.98
CA PHE A 32 6.45 9.76 -10.90
C PHE A 32 7.14 8.51 -11.42
N TYR A 33 7.88 7.85 -10.54
CA TYR A 33 8.65 6.67 -10.88
C TYR A 33 7.76 5.43 -10.94
N GLN A 34 6.80 5.31 -10.03
CA GLN A 34 6.03 4.08 -9.85
C GLN A 34 4.68 4.37 -9.20
N LEU A 35 3.66 3.58 -9.58
CA LEU A 35 2.46 3.38 -8.78
C LEU A 35 2.64 2.09 -7.97
N HIS A 36 2.76 2.22 -6.66
CA HIS A 36 2.83 1.13 -5.71
C HIS A 36 1.47 0.93 -5.04
N THR A 37 1.08 -0.31 -4.79
CA THR A 37 -0.22 -0.66 -4.22
C THR A 37 -0.06 -1.69 -3.13
N ILE A 38 -0.81 -1.52 -2.03
CA ILE A 38 -0.87 -2.46 -0.91
C ILE A 38 -2.26 -3.07 -0.90
N HIS A 39 -2.31 -4.39 -0.75
CA HIS A 39 -3.49 -5.20 -0.89
C HIS A 39 -3.77 -5.98 0.39
N GLY A 40 -4.99 -5.90 0.90
CA GLY A 40 -5.49 -6.83 1.90
C GLY A 40 -5.99 -8.12 1.25
N VAL A 41 -5.76 -9.26 1.88
CA VAL A 41 -6.29 -10.56 1.46
C VAL A 41 -7.66 -10.79 2.11
N ILE A 42 -8.70 -10.79 1.29
CA ILE A 42 -10.07 -11.06 1.72
C ILE A 42 -10.59 -12.27 0.95
N CYS A 43 -11.00 -13.32 1.68
CA CYS A 43 -11.50 -14.56 1.10
C CYS A 43 -10.56 -15.15 0.02
N GLY A 44 -9.25 -15.10 0.26
CA GLY A 44 -8.22 -15.60 -0.66
C GLY A 44 -7.96 -14.72 -1.89
N ARG A 45 -8.47 -13.48 -1.92
CA ARG A 45 -8.22 -12.51 -3.00
C ARG A 45 -7.48 -11.30 -2.46
N ALA A 46 -6.41 -10.91 -3.14
CA ALA A 46 -5.72 -9.65 -2.89
C ALA A 46 -6.54 -8.50 -3.51
N LEU A 47 -7.04 -7.60 -2.66
CA LEU A 47 -7.77 -6.41 -3.07
C LEU A 47 -6.94 -5.18 -2.73
N PRO A 48 -6.71 -4.26 -3.67
CA PRO A 48 -5.95 -3.05 -3.41
C PRO A 48 -6.70 -2.16 -2.42
N SER A 49 -5.99 -1.70 -1.39
CA SER A 49 -6.54 -0.86 -0.31
C SER A 49 -5.79 0.46 -0.19
N VAL A 50 -4.51 0.50 -0.55
CA VAL A 50 -3.70 1.73 -0.52
C VAL A 50 -2.98 1.89 -1.86
N TYR A 51 -3.01 3.10 -2.41
CA TYR A 51 -2.35 3.47 -3.65
C TYR A 51 -1.30 4.55 -3.35
N CYS A 52 -0.06 4.28 -3.71
CA CYS A 52 1.09 5.13 -3.44
C CYS A 52 1.74 5.55 -4.77
N ILE A 53 1.78 6.84 -5.04
CA ILE A 53 2.49 7.40 -6.18
C ILE A 53 3.83 7.94 -5.68
N ILE A 54 4.93 7.34 -6.13
CA ILE A 54 6.27 7.56 -5.57
C ILE A 54 7.30 7.98 -6.62
N PHE A 55 8.33 8.71 -6.19
CA PHE A 55 9.36 9.31 -7.05
C PHE A 55 10.63 8.45 -7.19
N GLY A 56 10.69 7.30 -6.52
CA GLY A 56 11.82 6.39 -6.56
C GLY A 56 11.46 5.03 -5.99
N LYS A 57 12.46 4.15 -5.85
CA LYS A 57 12.31 2.76 -5.37
C LYS A 57 13.35 2.38 -4.33
N SER A 58 13.83 3.34 -3.55
CA SER A 58 14.78 3.06 -2.47
C SER A 58 14.04 2.42 -1.28
N GLU A 59 14.76 1.68 -0.45
CA GLU A 59 14.19 1.03 0.74
C GLU A 59 13.56 2.07 1.68
N GLU A 60 14.17 3.24 1.81
CA GLU A 60 13.67 4.34 2.63
C GLU A 60 12.29 4.82 2.17
N ILE A 61 12.06 4.91 0.86
CA ILE A 61 10.75 5.30 0.31
C ILE A 61 9.67 4.28 0.68
N TYR A 62 9.98 2.99 0.58
CA TYR A 62 9.03 1.94 0.97
C TYR A 62 8.81 1.89 2.49
N GLY A 63 9.86 2.14 3.28
CA GLY A 63 9.76 2.30 4.73
C GLY A 63 8.82 3.45 5.12
N GLU A 64 8.96 4.62 4.47
CA GLU A 64 8.08 5.77 4.69
C GLU A 64 6.62 5.46 4.32
N ILE A 65 6.36 4.75 3.22
CA ILE A 65 5.00 4.28 2.88
C ILE A 65 4.45 3.45 4.02
N PHE A 66 5.23 2.45 4.45
CA PHE A 66 4.81 1.50 5.46
C PHE A 66 4.51 2.19 6.79
N ASP A 67 5.38 3.10 7.24
CA ASP A 67 5.19 3.86 8.47
C ASP A 67 3.93 4.72 8.43
N VAL A 68 3.65 5.40 7.30
CA VAL A 68 2.42 6.19 7.15
C VAL A 68 1.19 5.29 7.23
N VAL A 69 1.19 4.14 6.56
CA VAL A 69 0.04 3.23 6.60
C VAL A 69 -0.13 2.64 8.02
N MET A 70 0.95 2.29 8.71
CA MET A 70 0.92 1.81 10.09
C MET A 70 0.30 2.80 11.08
N GLN A 71 0.42 4.11 10.82
CA GLN A 71 -0.22 5.15 11.64
C GLN A 71 -1.74 5.24 11.45
N HIS A 72 -2.27 4.69 10.36
CA HIS A 72 -3.68 4.82 9.96
C HIS A 72 -4.47 3.50 10.05
N ILE A 73 -3.87 2.44 10.56
CA ILE A 73 -4.54 1.15 10.80
C ILE A 73 -4.61 0.83 12.29
N SER A 74 -5.58 0.01 12.69
CA SER A 74 -5.76 -0.38 14.10
C SER A 74 -4.99 -1.66 14.48
N GLN A 75 -4.72 -2.54 13.52
CA GLN A 75 -4.05 -3.82 13.73
C GLN A 75 -2.99 -4.03 12.65
N ARG A 76 -1.85 -4.59 13.03
CA ARG A 76 -0.72 -4.84 12.13
C ARG A 76 -0.86 -6.20 11.44
N PRO A 77 -0.42 -6.33 10.17
CA PRO A 77 -0.35 -7.61 9.50
C PRO A 77 0.70 -8.51 10.15
N ILE A 78 0.55 -9.82 9.94
CA ILE A 78 1.55 -10.83 10.30
C ILE A 78 2.69 -10.81 9.28
N SER A 79 2.36 -10.62 8.00
CA SER A 79 3.33 -10.56 6.90
C SER A 79 2.86 -9.62 5.79
N ILE A 80 3.83 -9.12 5.03
CA ILE A 80 3.66 -8.27 3.84
C ILE A 80 4.34 -8.96 2.65
#